data_AF-A0A2H9PS32-F1
#
_entry.id   AF-A0A2H9PS32-F1
#
_cell.length_a   1.000
_cell.length_b   1.000
_cell.length_c   1.000
_cell.angle_alpha   90.00
_cell.angle_beta   90.00
_cell.angle_gamma   90.00
#
_symmetry.space_group_name_H-M   'P 1'
#
loop_
_entity.id
_entity.type
_entity.pdbx_description
1 polymer ?
#
loop_
_entity_poly.entity_id
_entity_poly.type
_entity_poly.pdbx_seq_one_letter_code
_entity_poly.pdbx_strand_id
1 'polypeptide(L)'
;MYQLFFTPNWFNGLDIFFEGISLIVALLIAAYSLRIYRFTKENRFAYFMVAFLMVAFGLASKMFTSSVLYYHPLREVTAGVLSPIVGPGLEFADLFYRAGFFVEMFLMLAAWLLIFFISQKSRDRLRKYHEVSQMALFIYLIFLISFVANFQYVVFYLTSAVILGLTVLNYYKNYLNTDKNENAFRVMLSFIFILLSNVFFVFVYFYNQFYVLAEIFMLIGFLTLLGTYSKIKRRF
;
A
#
# COMPACT_ATOMS: atom_id res chain seq x y z
N MET A 1 -8.39 15.94 -21.94
CA MET A 1 -8.19 16.29 -20.53
C MET A 1 -8.15 14.98 -19.76
N TYR A 2 -7.00 14.57 -19.22
CA TYR A 2 -6.92 13.33 -18.44
C TYR A 2 -7.78 13.49 -17.20
N GLN A 3 -8.84 12.68 -17.04
CA GLN A 3 -9.55 12.58 -15.77
C GLN A 3 -8.64 11.87 -14.78
N LEU A 4 -7.84 12.65 -14.06
CA LEU A 4 -6.94 12.17 -13.01
C LEU A 4 -7.69 11.86 -11.71
N PHE A 5 -9.02 12.13 -11.67
CA PHE A 5 -9.88 11.93 -10.51
C PHE A 5 -10.99 10.95 -10.83
N PHE A 6 -10.89 9.78 -10.22
CA PHE A 6 -11.97 8.82 -10.15
C PHE A 6 -12.76 8.94 -8.83
N THR A 7 -12.41 9.92 -7.99
CA THR A 7 -13.09 10.24 -6.74
C THR A 7 -14.43 10.95 -7.02
N PRO A 8 -15.53 10.52 -6.40
CA PRO A 8 -16.79 11.26 -6.45
C PRO A 8 -16.63 12.68 -5.88
N ASN A 9 -17.21 13.68 -6.53
CA ASN A 9 -17.09 15.09 -6.11
C ASN A 9 -17.46 15.34 -4.64
N TRP A 10 -18.44 14.59 -4.11
CA TRP A 10 -18.89 14.71 -2.71
C TRP A 10 -17.92 14.10 -1.70
N PHE A 11 -16.98 13.25 -2.16
CA PHE A 11 -15.98 12.56 -1.34
C PHE A 11 -14.59 13.21 -1.41
N ASN A 12 -14.41 14.20 -2.28
CA ASN A 12 -13.17 14.97 -2.37
C ASN A 12 -12.84 15.61 -1.01
N GLY A 13 -11.65 15.36 -0.48
CA GLY A 13 -11.20 15.84 0.83
C GLY A 13 -11.59 14.94 2.00
N LEU A 14 -12.66 14.13 1.88
CA LEU A 14 -12.96 13.08 2.86
C LEU A 14 -12.00 11.89 2.70
N ASP A 15 -11.56 11.60 1.48
CA ASP A 15 -10.52 10.62 1.18
C ASP A 15 -9.22 10.87 1.97
N ILE A 16 -8.79 12.13 2.08
CA ILE A 16 -7.63 12.54 2.91
C ILE A 16 -7.79 12.08 4.37
N PHE A 17 -9.00 12.13 4.91
CA PHE A 17 -9.26 11.66 6.28
C PHE A 17 -9.11 10.14 6.40
N PHE A 18 -9.63 9.37 5.44
CA PHE A 18 -9.45 7.91 5.39
C PHE A 18 -7.98 7.52 5.23
N GLU A 19 -7.25 8.21 4.37
CA GLU A 19 -5.81 8.04 4.16
C GLU A 19 -5.03 8.40 5.43
N GLY A 20 -5.39 9.49 6.11
CA GLY A 20 -4.78 9.92 7.36
C GLY A 20 -4.93 8.89 8.48
N ILE A 21 -6.13 8.33 8.67
CA ILE A 21 -6.34 7.23 9.63
C ILE A 21 -5.53 6.01 9.21
N SER A 22 -5.58 5.63 7.94
CA SER A 22 -4.85 4.48 7.40
C SER A 22 -3.33 4.62 7.60
N LEU A 23 -2.79 5.82 7.42
CA LEU A 23 -1.39 6.16 7.66
C LEU A 23 -1.04 5.98 9.13
N ILE A 24 -1.84 6.50 10.06
CA ILE A 24 -1.62 6.33 11.50
C ILE A 24 -1.63 4.84 11.87
N VAL A 25 -2.60 4.09 11.36
CA VAL A 25 -2.71 2.63 11.59
C VAL A 25 -1.48 1.91 11.03
N ALA A 26 -1.02 2.25 9.82
CA ALA A 26 0.18 1.66 9.23
C ALA A 26 1.44 1.94 10.07
N LEU A 27 1.62 3.17 10.56
CA LEU A 27 2.72 3.52 11.46
C LEU A 27 2.65 2.76 12.79
N LEU A 28 1.44 2.57 13.35
CA LEU A 28 1.26 1.77 14.56
C LEU A 28 1.66 0.31 14.30
N ILE A 29 1.23 -0.29 13.18
CA ILE A 29 1.63 -1.65 12.80
C ILE A 29 3.15 -1.75 12.67
N ALA A 30 3.80 -0.78 12.00
CA ALA A 30 5.26 -0.74 11.89
C ALA A 30 5.93 -0.66 13.27
N ALA A 31 5.47 0.23 14.16
CA ALA A 31 5.99 0.38 15.52
C ALA A 31 5.81 -0.91 16.36
N TYR A 32 4.65 -1.58 16.24
CA TYR A 32 4.42 -2.87 16.90
C TYR A 32 5.34 -3.96 16.35
N SER A 33 5.53 -4.01 15.04
CA SER A 33 6.43 -4.98 14.41
C SER A 33 7.87 -4.77 14.85
N LEU A 34 8.34 -3.52 14.94
CA LEU A 34 9.65 -3.18 15.49
C LEU A 34 9.79 -3.64 16.94
N ARG A 35 8.76 -3.41 17.76
CA ARG A 35 8.76 -3.85 19.15
C ARG A 35 8.88 -5.38 19.25
N ILE A 36 8.09 -6.14 18.49
CA ILE A 36 8.16 -7.60 18.46
C ILE A 36 9.52 -8.09 17.95
N TYR A 37 10.07 -7.44 16.92
CA TYR A 37 11.41 -7.74 16.41
C TYR A 37 12.48 -7.58 17.50
N ARG A 38 12.41 -6.52 18.32
CA ARG A 38 13.38 -6.32 19.41
C ARG A 38 13.33 -7.45 20.44
N PHE A 39 12.16 -8.03 20.71
CA PHE A 39 11.99 -9.14 21.66
C PHE A 39 12.32 -10.51 21.08
N THR A 40 11.83 -10.82 19.88
CA THR A 40 11.98 -12.15 19.25
C THR A 40 13.26 -12.30 18.44
N LYS A 41 13.85 -11.18 17.98
CA LYS A 41 14.99 -11.13 17.04
C LYS A 41 14.76 -11.86 15.71
N GLU A 42 13.51 -12.16 15.37
CA GLU A 42 13.18 -12.81 14.10
C GLU A 42 13.03 -11.79 12.97
N ASN A 43 13.84 -11.93 11.92
CA ASN A 43 13.90 -10.98 10.80
C ASN A 43 12.55 -10.77 10.08
N ARG A 44 11.62 -11.72 10.14
CA ARG A 44 10.26 -11.56 9.56
C ARG A 44 9.54 -10.32 10.07
N PHE A 45 9.71 -9.98 11.35
CA PHE A 45 9.07 -8.79 11.94
C PHE A 45 9.79 -7.50 11.52
N ALA A 46 11.11 -7.53 11.31
CA ALA A 46 11.83 -6.39 10.75
C ALA A 46 11.38 -6.10 9.30
N TYR A 47 11.27 -7.13 8.48
CA TYR A 47 10.74 -7.01 7.12
C TYR A 47 9.30 -6.48 7.11
N PHE A 48 8.46 -6.97 8.01
CA PHE A 48 7.08 -6.48 8.15
C PHE A 48 7.04 -5.01 8.59
N MET A 49 7.95 -4.57 9.48
CA MET A 49 8.10 -3.16 9.84
C MET A 49 8.45 -2.32 8.60
N VAL A 50 9.44 -2.73 7.82
CA VAL A 50 9.87 -2.02 6.60
C VAL A 50 8.72 -1.91 5.60
N ALA A 51 7.98 -3.00 5.37
CA ALA A 51 6.81 -2.97 4.49
C ALA A 51 5.75 -1.96 4.96
N PHE A 52 5.41 -1.94 6.24
CA PHE A 52 4.41 -0.99 6.75
C PHE A 52 4.91 0.46 6.82
N LEU A 53 6.22 0.68 6.93
CA LEU A 53 6.80 2.02 6.71
C LEU A 53 6.67 2.44 5.25
N MET A 54 6.92 1.55 4.29
CA MET A 54 6.69 1.82 2.87
C MET A 54 5.23 2.15 2.59
N VAL A 55 4.28 1.39 3.16
CA VAL A 55 2.83 1.72 3.08
C VAL A 55 2.57 3.12 3.65
N ALA A 56 3.09 3.43 4.84
CA ALA A 56 2.86 4.73 5.47
C ALA A 56 3.41 5.90 4.63
N PHE A 57 4.61 5.75 4.05
CA PHE A 57 5.17 6.76 3.15
C PHE A 57 4.40 6.86 1.82
N GLY A 58 3.91 5.73 1.30
CA GLY A 58 3.04 5.72 0.12
C GLY A 58 1.75 6.49 0.36
N LEU A 59 1.07 6.20 1.48
CA LEU A 59 -0.13 6.92 1.91
C LEU A 59 0.14 8.40 2.18
N ALA A 60 1.29 8.75 2.78
CA ALA A 60 1.68 10.14 2.98
C ALA A 60 1.87 10.88 1.64
N SER A 61 2.48 10.22 0.65
CA SER A 61 2.64 10.76 -0.71
C SER A 61 1.29 10.98 -1.38
N LYS A 62 0.37 10.01 -1.29
CA LYS A 62 -1.01 10.11 -1.79
C LYS A 62 -1.73 11.29 -1.15
N MET A 63 -1.74 11.33 0.19
CA MET A 63 -2.41 12.37 0.98
C MET A 63 -1.87 13.76 0.65
N PHE A 64 -0.55 13.91 0.52
CA PHE A 64 0.07 15.17 0.14
C PHE A 64 -0.32 15.59 -1.29
N THR A 65 -0.33 14.64 -2.23
CA THR A 65 -0.71 14.91 -3.63
C THR A 65 -2.17 15.33 -3.75
N SER A 66 -3.08 14.61 -3.09
CA SER A 66 -4.51 14.93 -3.01
C SER A 66 -4.76 16.28 -2.33
N SER A 67 -4.02 16.58 -1.24
CA SER A 67 -4.17 17.85 -0.51
C SER A 67 -3.81 19.07 -1.36
N VAL A 68 -2.70 19.01 -2.09
CA VAL A 68 -2.27 20.10 -2.99
C VAL A 68 -3.30 20.33 -4.10
N LEU A 69 -4.02 19.29 -4.50
CA LEU A 69 -5.02 19.39 -5.55
C LEU A 69 -6.36 19.93 -5.06
N TYR A 70 -6.82 19.52 -3.88
CA TYR A 70 -8.12 19.96 -3.34
C TYR A 70 -8.07 21.34 -2.69
N TYR A 71 -6.92 21.75 -2.12
CA TYR A 71 -6.80 23.00 -1.38
C TYR A 71 -5.97 24.06 -2.11
N HIS A 72 -6.64 25.13 -2.56
CA HIS A 72 -6.02 26.27 -3.26
C HIS A 72 -4.78 26.86 -2.57
N PRO A 73 -4.76 27.11 -1.25
CA PRO A 73 -3.59 27.70 -0.60
C PRO A 73 -2.34 26.81 -0.70
N LEU A 74 -2.51 25.49 -0.62
CA LEU A 74 -1.40 24.54 -0.76
C LEU A 74 -0.89 24.50 -2.21
N ARG A 75 -1.79 24.61 -3.18
CA ARG A 75 -1.44 24.68 -4.61
C ARG A 75 -0.54 25.86 -4.93
N GLU A 76 -0.86 27.05 -4.41
CA GLU A 76 -0.10 28.28 -4.67
C GLU A 76 1.31 28.23 -4.06
N VAL A 77 1.43 27.77 -2.81
CA VAL A 77 2.74 27.61 -2.15
C VAL A 77 3.61 26.60 -2.89
N THR A 78 3.04 25.45 -3.27
CA THR A 78 3.79 24.41 -3.98
C THR A 78 4.22 24.89 -5.37
N ALA A 79 3.35 25.63 -6.07
CA ALA A 79 3.67 26.26 -7.35
C ALA A 79 4.82 27.26 -7.23
N GLY A 80 4.82 28.09 -6.18
CA GLY A 80 5.92 29.01 -5.90
C GLY A 80 7.26 28.31 -5.71
N VAL A 81 7.30 27.23 -4.90
CA VAL A 81 8.53 26.50 -4.56
C VAL A 81 9.12 25.74 -5.75
N LEU A 82 8.31 25.08 -6.59
CA LEU A 82 8.84 24.29 -7.71
C LEU A 82 8.88 25.05 -9.04
N SER A 83 8.35 26.28 -9.11
CA SER A 83 8.46 27.14 -10.31
C SER A 83 9.88 27.23 -10.91
N PRO A 84 10.99 27.21 -10.15
CA PRO A 84 12.34 27.24 -10.72
C PRO A 84 12.75 25.93 -11.41
N ILE A 85 12.09 24.81 -11.10
CA ILE A 85 12.46 23.46 -11.55
C ILE A 85 11.61 23.03 -12.76
N VAL A 86 10.32 23.38 -12.77
CA VAL A 86 9.35 22.88 -13.77
C VAL A 86 9.40 23.66 -15.09
N GLY A 87 9.91 24.90 -15.06
CA GLY A 87 9.97 25.77 -16.23
C GLY A 87 8.61 26.28 -16.70
N PRO A 88 8.57 27.23 -17.65
CA PRO A 88 7.36 27.97 -18.02
C PRO A 88 6.36 27.23 -18.90
N GLY A 89 6.62 25.96 -19.28
CA GLY A 89 5.86 25.27 -20.34
C GLY A 89 5.15 23.96 -19.95
N LEU A 90 5.42 23.39 -18.77
CA LEU A 90 4.70 22.22 -18.26
C LEU A 90 3.62 22.68 -17.30
N GLU A 91 2.39 22.17 -17.45
CA GLU A 91 1.34 22.36 -16.44
C GLU A 91 1.85 21.75 -15.13
N PHE A 92 2.32 22.61 -14.22
CA PHE A 92 2.93 22.24 -12.94
C PHE A 92 2.12 21.17 -12.17
N ALA A 93 0.78 21.25 -12.27
CA ALA A 93 -0.13 20.30 -11.63
C ALA A 93 0.06 18.86 -12.15
N ASP A 94 0.32 18.69 -13.45
CA ASP A 94 0.47 17.37 -14.07
C ASP A 94 1.78 16.70 -13.65
N LEU A 95 2.89 17.43 -13.65
CA LEU A 95 4.19 16.89 -13.25
C LEU A 95 4.18 16.51 -11.77
N PHE A 96 3.65 17.40 -10.91
CA PHE A 96 3.54 17.16 -9.48
C PHE A 96 2.68 15.92 -9.19
N TYR A 97 1.52 15.81 -9.82
CA TYR A 97 0.63 14.66 -9.67
C TYR A 97 1.32 13.36 -10.12
N ARG A 98 1.95 13.36 -11.30
CA ARG A 98 2.66 12.17 -11.80
C ARG A 98 3.79 11.74 -10.88
N ALA A 99 4.55 12.69 -10.32
CA ALA A 99 5.62 12.38 -9.39
C ALA A 99 5.09 11.80 -8.07
N GLY A 100 4.09 12.45 -7.47
CA GLY A 100 3.48 11.99 -6.22
C GLY A 100 2.84 10.60 -6.36
N PHE A 101 2.14 10.37 -7.48
CA PHE A 101 1.53 9.09 -7.80
C PHE A 101 2.57 8.00 -8.09
N PHE A 102 3.67 8.34 -8.78
CA PHE A 102 4.78 7.39 -8.98
C PHE A 102 5.39 6.94 -7.64
N VAL A 103 5.63 7.88 -6.71
CA VAL A 103 6.19 7.57 -5.39
C VAL A 103 5.24 6.68 -4.59
N GLU A 104 3.94 6.99 -4.60
CA GLU A 104 2.91 6.15 -3.99
C GLU A 104 2.96 4.72 -4.57
N MET A 105 2.87 4.58 -5.89
CA MET A 105 2.85 3.28 -6.56
C MET A 105 4.08 2.44 -6.23
N PHE A 106 5.26 3.05 -6.33
CA PHE A 106 6.52 2.37 -6.06
C PHE A 106 6.56 1.82 -4.63
N LEU A 107 6.22 2.66 -3.65
CA LEU A 107 6.23 2.29 -2.24
C LEU A 107 5.16 1.24 -1.91
N MET A 108 3.95 1.37 -2.44
CA MET A 108 2.85 0.45 -2.19
C MET A 108 3.12 -0.93 -2.80
N LEU A 109 3.57 -0.99 -4.07
CA LEU A 109 3.95 -2.26 -4.71
C LEU A 109 5.14 -2.93 -4.00
N ALA A 110 6.15 -2.15 -3.62
CA ALA A 110 7.27 -2.66 -2.83
C ALA A 110 6.81 -3.24 -1.50
N ALA A 111 5.90 -2.57 -0.80
CA ALA A 111 5.33 -3.07 0.45
C ALA A 111 4.55 -4.38 0.26
N TRP A 112 3.67 -4.46 -0.74
CA TRP A 112 2.89 -5.67 -1.02
C TRP A 112 3.76 -6.86 -1.37
N LEU A 113 4.79 -6.63 -2.18
CA LEU A 113 5.75 -7.67 -2.52
C LEU A 113 6.54 -8.15 -1.29
N LEU A 114 6.99 -7.21 -0.45
CA LEU A 114 7.75 -7.55 0.75
C LEU A 114 6.89 -8.39 1.71
N ILE A 115 5.62 -8.03 1.88
CA ILE A 115 4.63 -8.83 2.62
C ILE A 115 4.42 -10.20 1.98
N PHE A 116 4.32 -10.27 0.66
CA PHE A 116 4.20 -11.54 -0.07
C PHE A 116 5.38 -12.46 0.24
N PHE A 117 6.62 -11.98 0.21
CA PHE A 117 7.79 -12.80 0.58
C PHE A 117 7.76 -13.26 2.03
N ILE A 118 7.35 -12.40 2.97
CA ILE A 118 7.19 -12.79 4.38
C ILE A 118 6.12 -13.89 4.53
N SER A 119 5.06 -13.85 3.72
CA SER A 119 3.95 -14.80 3.80
C SER A 119 4.33 -16.23 3.36
N GLN A 120 5.41 -16.40 2.60
CA GLN A 120 5.86 -17.71 2.14
C GLN A 120 6.52 -18.49 3.29
N LYS A 121 6.03 -19.71 3.57
CA LYS A 121 6.59 -20.58 4.63
C LYS A 121 7.92 -21.18 4.16
N SER A 122 8.94 -21.17 5.03
CA SER A 122 10.35 -21.48 4.73
C SER A 122 10.68 -22.92 4.33
N ARG A 123 9.73 -23.73 3.82
CA ARG A 123 9.99 -25.16 3.58
C ARG A 123 10.91 -25.44 2.40
N ASP A 124 11.00 -24.53 1.44
CA ASP A 124 11.98 -24.61 0.35
C ASP A 124 12.72 -23.28 0.21
N ARG A 125 13.55 -22.97 1.21
CA ARG A 125 14.51 -21.87 1.12
C ARG A 125 15.56 -22.25 0.06
N LEU A 126 15.24 -21.99 -1.21
CA LEU A 126 16.11 -22.13 -2.37
C LEU A 126 17.41 -21.35 -2.11
N ARG A 127 18.53 -22.01 -2.42
CA ARG A 127 19.93 -21.59 -2.20
C ARG A 127 20.15 -20.07 -2.36
N LYS A 128 20.93 -19.50 -1.44
CA LYS A 128 21.39 -18.10 -1.27
C LYS A 128 21.56 -17.21 -2.53
N TYR A 129 21.83 -17.78 -3.71
CA TYR A 129 21.98 -17.03 -4.97
C TYR A 129 20.64 -16.80 -5.72
N HIS A 130 19.64 -17.67 -5.54
CA HIS A 130 18.30 -17.49 -6.14
C HIS A 130 17.52 -16.36 -5.46
N GLU A 131 17.74 -16.11 -4.16
CA GLU A 131 17.07 -15.04 -3.40
C GLU A 131 17.43 -13.65 -3.93
N VAL A 132 18.72 -13.40 -4.23
CA VAL A 132 19.17 -12.08 -4.70
C VAL A 132 18.70 -11.79 -6.12
N SER A 133 18.76 -12.79 -7.02
CA SER A 133 18.32 -12.60 -8.41
C SER A 133 16.81 -12.43 -8.51
N GLN A 134 16.02 -13.17 -7.73
CA GLN A 134 14.56 -12.99 -7.68
C GLN A 134 14.21 -11.64 -7.09
N MET A 135 14.81 -11.25 -5.97
CA MET A 135 14.54 -9.95 -5.35
C MET A 135 14.93 -8.79 -6.26
N ALA A 136 16.06 -8.87 -6.97
CA ALA A 136 16.46 -7.88 -7.98
C ALA A 136 15.50 -7.83 -9.18
N LEU A 137 15.07 -8.99 -9.70
CA LEU A 137 14.09 -9.07 -10.77
C LEU A 137 12.75 -8.46 -10.35
N PHE A 138 12.34 -8.68 -9.10
CA PHE A 138 11.11 -8.11 -8.57
C PHE A 138 11.21 -6.61 -8.31
N ILE A 139 12.35 -6.10 -7.82
CA ILE A 139 12.58 -4.65 -7.72
C ILE A 139 12.54 -4.02 -9.11
N TYR A 140 13.18 -4.66 -10.10
CA TYR A 140 13.13 -4.23 -11.49
C TYR A 140 11.69 -4.23 -12.04
N LEU A 141 10.91 -5.29 -11.79
CA LEU A 141 9.51 -5.38 -12.20
C LEU A 141 8.65 -4.34 -11.49
N ILE A 142 8.86 -4.06 -10.19
CA ILE A 142 8.17 -2.97 -9.50
C ILE A 142 8.50 -1.65 -10.17
N PHE A 143 9.78 -1.37 -10.44
CA PHE A 143 10.17 -0.13 -11.07
C PHE A 143 9.55 0.03 -12.47
N LEU A 144 9.58 -1.04 -13.27
CA LEU A 144 8.99 -1.07 -14.60
C LEU A 144 7.47 -0.91 -14.54
N ILE A 145 6.80 -1.62 -13.62
CA ILE A 145 5.35 -1.55 -13.46
C ILE A 145 4.94 -0.18 -12.90
N SER A 146 5.66 0.40 -11.95
CA SER A 146 5.41 1.76 -11.44
C SER A 146 5.60 2.80 -12.54
N PHE A 147 6.61 2.62 -13.41
CA PHE A 147 6.82 3.48 -14.56
C PHE A 147 5.67 3.36 -15.57
N VAL A 148 5.26 2.14 -15.92
CA VAL A 148 4.14 1.91 -16.85
C VAL A 148 2.79 2.33 -16.24
N ALA A 149 2.58 2.08 -14.96
CA ALA A 149 1.36 2.41 -14.26
C ALA A 149 1.22 3.92 -14.00
N ASN A 150 2.31 4.69 -14.04
CA ASN A 150 2.23 6.16 -14.09
C ASN A 150 1.33 6.65 -15.24
N PHE A 151 1.25 5.87 -16.32
CA PHE A 151 0.39 6.15 -17.46
C PHE A 151 -1.02 5.53 -17.34
N GLN A 152 -1.24 4.58 -16.43
CA GLN A 152 -2.50 3.82 -16.30
C GLN A 152 -2.77 3.40 -14.85
N TYR A 153 -3.64 4.16 -14.17
CA TYR A 153 -4.13 3.90 -12.80
C TYR A 153 -4.54 2.43 -12.57
N VAL A 154 -5.25 1.85 -13.54
CA VAL A 154 -5.76 0.46 -13.49
C VAL A 154 -4.64 -0.58 -13.35
N VAL A 155 -3.50 -0.35 -14.01
CA VAL A 155 -2.38 -1.31 -14.02
C VAL A 155 -1.78 -1.47 -12.61
N PHE A 156 -1.68 -0.38 -11.85
CA PHE A 156 -1.18 -0.41 -10.48
C PHE A 156 -2.09 -1.22 -9.55
N TYR A 157 -3.40 -0.94 -9.54
CA TYR A 157 -4.32 -1.66 -8.65
C TYR A 157 -4.54 -3.11 -9.08
N LEU A 158 -4.49 -3.41 -10.38
CA LEU A 158 -4.55 -4.78 -10.86
C LEU A 158 -3.32 -5.58 -10.43
N THR A 159 -2.12 -4.99 -10.57
CA THR A 159 -0.87 -5.62 -10.12
C THR A 159 -0.90 -5.84 -8.60
N SER A 160 -1.31 -4.82 -7.83
CA SER A 160 -1.46 -4.91 -6.38
C SER A 160 -2.45 -6.01 -5.99
N ALA A 161 -3.59 -6.11 -6.67
CA ALA A 161 -4.58 -7.16 -6.44
C ALA A 161 -4.01 -8.56 -6.72
N VAL A 162 -3.19 -8.75 -7.76
CA VAL A 162 -2.54 -10.03 -8.03
C VAL A 162 -1.57 -10.41 -6.89
N ILE A 163 -0.69 -9.49 -6.48
CA ILE A 163 0.28 -9.74 -5.38
C ILE A 163 -0.45 -10.03 -4.07
N LEU A 164 -1.49 -9.25 -3.76
CA LEU A 164 -2.33 -9.45 -2.58
C LEU A 164 -3.11 -10.76 -2.64
N GLY A 165 -3.60 -11.16 -3.82
CA GLY A 165 -4.25 -12.46 -4.03
C GLY A 165 -3.33 -13.62 -3.71
N LEU A 166 -2.09 -13.57 -4.19
CA LEU A 166 -1.05 -14.56 -3.85
C LEU A 166 -0.72 -14.55 -2.35
N THR A 167 -0.68 -13.37 -1.73
CA THR A 167 -0.47 -13.20 -0.28
C THR A 167 -1.61 -13.83 0.53
N VAL A 168 -2.86 -13.60 0.14
CA VAL A 168 -4.05 -14.22 0.74
C VAL A 168 -3.99 -15.74 0.61
N LEU A 169 -3.61 -16.28 -0.56
CA LEU A 169 -3.45 -17.73 -0.76
C LEU A 169 -2.38 -18.31 0.18
N ASN A 170 -1.27 -17.62 0.40
CA ASN A 170 -0.24 -18.05 1.34
C ASN A 170 -0.75 -18.04 2.80
N TYR A 171 -1.46 -16.99 3.21
CA TYR A 171 -2.07 -16.95 4.54
C TYR A 171 -3.21 -17.96 4.72
N TYR A 172 -3.96 -18.27 3.66
CA TYR A 172 -4.96 -19.34 3.66
C TYR A 172 -4.31 -20.71 3.86
N LYS A 173 -3.24 -21.02 3.11
CA LYS A 173 -2.42 -22.21 3.34
C LYS A 173 -1.88 -22.25 4.77
N ASN A 174 -1.44 -21.11 5.31
CA ASN A 174 -0.94 -21.05 6.68
C ASN A 174 -2.05 -21.29 7.72
N TYR A 175 -3.25 -20.77 7.49
CA TYR A 175 -4.42 -21.00 8.34
C TYR A 175 -4.79 -22.50 8.38
N LEU A 176 -4.82 -23.17 7.23
CA LEU A 176 -5.07 -24.62 7.17
C LEU A 176 -3.98 -25.44 7.88
N ASN A 177 -2.71 -25.02 7.75
CA ASN A 177 -1.56 -25.72 8.34
C ASN A 177 -1.28 -25.42 9.82
N THR A 178 -2.04 -24.51 10.44
CA THR A 178 -1.86 -24.11 11.85
C THR A 178 -3.14 -24.39 12.64
N ASP A 179 -3.73 -25.58 12.42
CA ASP A 179 -4.96 -26.05 13.08
C ASP A 179 -6.09 -25.01 13.11
N LYS A 180 -6.22 -24.21 12.05
CA LYS A 180 -7.23 -23.15 11.94
C LYS A 180 -7.16 -22.11 13.06
N ASN A 181 -5.95 -21.75 13.50
CA ASN A 181 -5.73 -20.70 14.50
C ASN A 181 -6.47 -19.40 14.15
N GLU A 182 -7.26 -18.89 15.10
CA GLU A 182 -8.06 -17.68 14.97
C GLU A 182 -7.22 -16.45 14.58
N ASN A 183 -5.99 -16.34 15.09
CA ASN A 183 -5.10 -15.24 14.72
C ASN A 183 -4.64 -15.32 13.26
N ALA A 184 -4.38 -16.54 12.75
CA ALA A 184 -4.02 -16.73 11.35
C ALA A 184 -5.21 -16.40 10.43
N PHE A 185 -6.44 -16.74 10.86
CA PHE A 185 -7.66 -16.34 10.15
C PHE A 185 -7.82 -14.83 10.08
N ARG A 186 -7.61 -14.10 11.19
CA ARG A 186 -7.74 -12.63 11.20
C ARG A 186 -6.70 -11.93 10.33
N VAL A 187 -5.46 -12.42 10.28
CA VAL A 187 -4.45 -11.91 9.34
C VAL A 187 -4.90 -12.16 7.90
N MET A 188 -5.35 -13.37 7.57
CA MET A 188 -5.88 -13.67 6.24
C MET A 188 -7.06 -12.76 5.88
N LEU A 189 -8.01 -12.58 6.80
CA LEU A 189 -9.18 -11.72 6.61
C LEU A 189 -8.78 -10.26 6.36
N SER A 190 -7.78 -9.75 7.08
CA SER A 190 -7.27 -8.40 6.84
C SER A 190 -6.73 -8.22 5.41
N PHE A 191 -5.97 -9.19 4.89
CA PHE A 191 -5.48 -9.16 3.52
C PHE A 191 -6.57 -9.40 2.47
N ILE A 192 -7.64 -10.12 2.80
CA ILE A 192 -8.83 -10.24 1.94
C ILE A 192 -9.50 -8.86 1.79
N PHE A 193 -9.66 -8.10 2.87
CA PHE A 193 -10.22 -6.75 2.78
C PHE A 193 -9.33 -5.80 1.97
N ILE A 194 -8.00 -5.84 2.16
CA ILE A 194 -7.06 -5.05 1.36
C ILE A 194 -7.10 -5.47 -0.11
N LEU A 195 -7.22 -6.77 -0.41
CA LEU A 195 -7.40 -7.28 -1.76
C LEU A 195 -8.70 -6.76 -2.39
N LEU A 196 -9.82 -6.88 -1.69
CA LEU A 196 -11.12 -6.38 -2.16
C LEU A 196 -11.08 -4.88 -2.45
N SER A 197 -10.41 -4.10 -1.59
CA SER A 197 -10.15 -2.69 -1.85
C SER A 197 -9.46 -2.45 -3.18
N ASN A 198 -8.35 -3.16 -3.47
CA ASN A 198 -7.63 -3.03 -4.73
C ASN A 198 -8.47 -3.48 -5.94
N VAL A 199 -9.32 -4.49 -5.78
CA VAL A 199 -10.27 -4.91 -6.83
C VAL A 199 -11.29 -3.79 -7.09
N PHE A 200 -11.86 -3.16 -6.06
CA PHE A 200 -12.77 -2.02 -6.26
C PHE A 200 -12.06 -0.84 -6.93
N PHE A 201 -10.80 -0.55 -6.57
CA PHE A 201 -10.00 0.48 -7.24
C PHE A 201 -9.80 0.20 -8.73
N VAL A 202 -9.66 -1.06 -9.17
CA VAL A 202 -9.60 -1.41 -10.61
C VAL A 202 -10.88 -0.98 -11.35
N PHE A 203 -12.05 -1.10 -10.73
CA PHE A 203 -13.34 -0.87 -11.38
C PHE A 203 -13.87 0.55 -11.25
N VAL A 204 -13.14 1.49 -10.66
CA VAL A 204 -13.64 2.87 -10.42
C VAL A 204 -13.96 3.60 -11.73
N TYR A 205 -13.31 3.24 -12.84
CA TYR A 205 -13.64 3.77 -14.16
C TYR A 205 -15.10 3.51 -14.56
N PHE A 206 -15.70 2.40 -14.13
CA PHE A 206 -17.10 2.07 -14.41
C PHE A 206 -18.06 2.82 -13.49
N TYR A 207 -17.72 2.89 -12.19
CA TYR A 207 -18.53 3.56 -11.17
C TYR A 207 -17.63 4.23 -10.13
N ASN A 208 -17.65 5.57 -10.09
CA ASN A 208 -16.86 6.36 -9.14
C ASN A 208 -17.12 6.02 -7.67
N GLN A 209 -18.32 5.50 -7.34
CA GLN A 209 -18.67 5.07 -5.99
C GLN A 209 -17.82 3.90 -5.48
N PHE A 210 -17.21 3.11 -6.38
CA PHE A 210 -16.28 2.05 -5.98
C PHE A 210 -15.02 2.60 -5.31
N TYR A 211 -14.64 3.86 -5.56
CA TYR A 211 -13.55 4.50 -4.83
C TYR A 211 -13.82 4.52 -3.32
N VAL A 212 -15.03 4.88 -2.93
CA VAL A 212 -15.43 4.98 -1.51
C VAL A 212 -15.44 3.59 -0.86
N LEU A 213 -15.98 2.58 -1.55
CA LEU A 213 -15.93 1.21 -1.07
C LEU A 213 -14.50 0.73 -0.91
N ALA A 214 -13.62 1.05 -1.86
CA ALA A 214 -12.23 0.68 -1.81
C ALA A 214 -11.52 1.28 -0.59
N GLU A 215 -11.71 2.57 -0.31
CA GLU A 215 -11.16 3.23 0.89
C GLU A 215 -11.67 2.60 2.20
N ILE A 216 -12.97 2.31 2.28
CA ILE A 216 -13.57 1.64 3.45
C ILE A 216 -12.95 0.26 3.66
N PHE A 217 -12.85 -0.55 2.60
CA PHE A 217 -12.26 -1.89 2.69
C PHE A 217 -10.78 -1.85 3.07
N MET A 218 -10.02 -0.89 2.54
CA MET A 218 -8.61 -0.71 2.91
C MET A 218 -8.45 -0.43 4.40
N LEU A 219 -9.24 0.52 4.91
CA LEU A 219 -9.22 0.90 6.32
C LEU A 219 -9.63 -0.26 7.23
N ILE A 220 -10.72 -0.98 6.90
CA ILE A 220 -11.14 -2.17 7.66
C ILE A 220 -10.04 -3.23 7.67
N GLY A 221 -9.36 -3.44 6.53
CA GLY A 221 -8.22 -4.32 6.42
C GLY A 221 -7.10 -3.95 7.39
N PHE A 222 -6.64 -2.70 7.36
CA PHE A 222 -5.59 -2.22 8.27
C PHE A 222 -5.98 -2.28 9.75
N LEU A 223 -7.21 -1.90 10.10
CA LEU A 223 -7.71 -1.99 11.47
C LEU A 223 -7.77 -3.43 11.97
N THR A 224 -8.21 -4.36 11.12
CA THR A 224 -8.25 -5.80 11.44
C THR A 224 -6.84 -6.35 11.68
N LEU A 225 -5.88 -5.93 10.86
CA LEU A 225 -4.48 -6.33 11.00
C LEU A 225 -3.87 -5.78 12.30
N LEU A 226 -4.06 -4.49 12.59
CA LEU A 226 -3.62 -3.86 13.84
C LEU A 226 -4.25 -4.53 15.07
N GLY A 227 -5.55 -4.83 15.01
CA GLY A 227 -6.27 -5.56 16.05
C GLY A 227 -5.70 -6.96 16.31
N THR A 228 -5.15 -7.60 15.28
CA THR A 228 -4.49 -8.91 15.43
C THR A 228 -3.13 -8.78 16.10
N TYR A 229 -2.32 -7.79 15.70
CA TYR A 229 -1.01 -7.52 16.31
C TYR A 229 -1.11 -7.12 17.78
N SER A 230 -2.11 -6.34 18.16
CA SER A 230 -2.31 -5.93 19.56
C SER A 230 -2.67 -7.09 20.49
N LYS A 231 -3.36 -8.13 19.98
CA LYS A 231 -3.72 -9.32 20.77
C LYS A 231 -2.55 -10.26 21.04
N ILE A 232 -1.56 -10.31 20.13
CA ILE A 232 -0.34 -11.14 20.32
C ILE A 232 0.41 -10.71 21.60
N LYS A 233 0.40 -9.41 21.92
CA LYS A 233 1.06 -8.85 23.12
C LYS A 233 0.46 -9.34 24.44
N ARG A 234 -0.81 -9.79 24.50
CA ARG A 234 -1.43 -10.24 25.76
C ARG A 234 -1.00 -11.66 26.18
N ARG A 235 -0.25 -12.38 25.36
CA ARG A 235 0.20 -13.76 25.64
C ARG A 235 1.70 -13.89 25.98
N PHE A 236 2.44 -12.79 25.98
CA PHE A 236 3.83 -12.70 26.45
C PHE A 236 3.89 -11.78 27.66
#